data_AF-A0A9D9S9G8-F1
#
_entry.id   AF-A0A9D9S9G8-F1
#
_cell.length_a   1.000
_cell.length_b   1.000
_cell.length_c   1.000
_cell.angle_alpha   90.00
_cell.angle_beta   90.00
_cell.angle_gamma   90.00
#
_symmetry.space_group_name_H-M   'P 1'
#
loop_
_entity.id
_entity.type
_entity.pdbx_description
1 polymer ?
#
loop_
_entity_poly.entity_id
_entity_poly.type
_entity_poly.pdbx_seq_one_letter_code
_entity_poly.pdbx_strand_id
1 'polypeptide(L)'
;MRSLTLLFFILVFGSQAFSATKTWDGGGTDGNWNNALNWSTDVAPVAGDDLIFPATSAQFTTNNNFFFFTTFNSITFEGGTYTVGGNPFTLRTMTVNGGTQTINTAISLTGTPVFTAAQGTVTTLAALSVGSVGITIDGDGSFGIGIISGSGAVNKNGLGASLVAGATSFSGAINHNAGIFVVDASIPSSVVTINSAVVGGGTLGFSGFGGTGTVGTVTVTQGTISAGTLTSPTGILSTGNLTFTPNGNYACKIGGTAPGANGHDQLNVTGSVNLNNARLAPVPWNSFRPALGDTYVILRNDGSDAVNGTFLNAPEGSVFGGPLNTAFRITYTGGDGNDISITRVAKSAFDFDADGKTDLSTFRPSANNWNIQYSGSNTASSTLWGLGTDKITPADFDGDNKTDLAVFRPSNGVWYVLNSATGTIDSTQFGATGDIPVPNDFDGDGRADRAVYRPTDGGWYQLRSLTSQVFIQQFGIAEDIPLMVDYDGDGLGDLAVYRPSQGVWHFYLSGNSAYTAFPFGSSGDVPVPADYDGDGKTDTAVFRATADSDQPDFYILTAGTFNYYGLSWGVPGDIPVVGDYDGDGKADVGIVRPSTMTWYLLRSTAGFGSVAFGNTGDKPIPSAFLP
;
A
#
# COMPACT_ATOMS: atom_id res chain seq x y z
N MET A 1 -4.81 97.68 -17.30
CA MET A 1 -3.94 96.48 -17.32
C MET A 1 -3.68 96.02 -15.90
N ARG A 2 -4.39 95.01 -15.40
CA ARG A 2 -3.92 93.95 -14.48
C ARG A 2 -4.93 92.79 -14.61
N SER A 3 -4.48 91.67 -15.17
CA SER A 3 -5.31 90.50 -15.49
C SER A 3 -5.40 89.58 -14.27
N LEU A 4 -6.60 89.06 -14.04
CA LEU A 4 -6.96 88.15 -12.95
C LEU A 4 -6.82 86.71 -13.47
N THR A 5 -5.87 85.93 -12.94
CA THR A 5 -5.71 84.52 -13.29
C THR A 5 -6.61 83.66 -12.40
N LEU A 6 -7.58 82.99 -13.00
CA LEU A 6 -8.51 82.08 -12.33
C LEU A 6 -7.85 80.68 -12.22
N LEU A 7 -7.69 80.19 -10.99
CA LEU A 7 -7.17 78.85 -10.69
C LEU A 7 -8.33 77.84 -10.81
N PHE A 8 -8.25 76.90 -11.75
CA PHE A 8 -9.21 75.81 -11.90
C PHE A 8 -8.80 74.65 -10.99
N PHE A 9 -9.57 74.39 -9.93
CA PHE A 9 -9.49 73.14 -9.16
C PHE A 9 -10.26 72.07 -9.94
N ILE A 10 -9.56 71.07 -10.50
CA ILE A 10 -10.18 69.83 -10.98
C ILE A 10 -10.39 68.95 -9.77
N LEU A 11 -11.64 68.85 -9.32
CA LEU A 11 -12.08 67.85 -8.33
C LEU A 11 -12.22 66.52 -9.09
N VAL A 12 -11.23 65.63 -8.99
CA VAL A 12 -11.39 64.24 -9.44
C VAL A 12 -12.24 63.53 -8.38
N PHE A 13 -13.54 63.40 -8.64
CA PHE A 13 -14.34 62.41 -7.93
C PHE A 13 -13.85 61.03 -8.36
N GLY A 14 -13.05 60.38 -7.51
CA GLY A 14 -12.90 58.93 -7.57
C GLY A 14 -14.24 58.32 -7.18
N SER A 15 -15.08 57.98 -8.17
CA SER A 15 -16.19 57.07 -7.92
C SER A 15 -15.59 55.73 -7.56
N GLN A 16 -15.70 55.30 -6.31
CA GLN A 16 -15.63 53.88 -6.02
C GLN A 16 -16.86 53.25 -6.68
N ALA A 17 -16.68 52.78 -7.92
CA ALA A 17 -17.67 51.92 -8.54
C ALA A 17 -17.70 50.64 -7.71
N PHE A 18 -18.81 50.42 -7.00
CA PHE A 18 -19.07 49.12 -6.39
C PHE A 18 -19.16 48.09 -7.53
N SER A 19 -18.52 46.93 -7.35
CA SER A 19 -18.67 45.79 -8.26
C SER A 19 -20.16 45.50 -8.45
N ALA A 20 -20.66 45.56 -9.69
CA ALA A 20 -22.02 45.15 -9.98
C ALA A 20 -22.05 43.66 -10.29
N THR A 21 -23.10 42.97 -9.87
CA THR A 21 -23.33 41.57 -10.26
C THR A 21 -24.03 41.50 -11.60
N LYS A 22 -23.48 40.71 -12.53
CA LYS A 22 -24.01 40.48 -13.88
C LYS A 22 -24.30 38.99 -14.05
N THR A 23 -25.56 38.64 -14.32
CA THR A 23 -25.96 37.25 -14.50
C THR A 23 -26.14 36.94 -15.98
N TRP A 24 -25.40 35.95 -16.46
CA TRP A 24 -25.51 35.41 -17.81
C TRP A 24 -26.86 34.71 -18.00
N ASP A 25 -27.56 35.01 -19.07
CA ASP A 25 -28.74 34.26 -19.49
C ASP A 25 -28.60 33.67 -20.91
N GLY A 26 -27.66 34.18 -21.71
CA GLY A 26 -27.43 33.77 -23.09
C GLY A 26 -28.57 34.14 -24.05
N GLY A 27 -29.36 35.18 -23.73
CA GLY A 27 -30.54 35.59 -24.48
C GLY A 27 -30.28 36.18 -25.87
N GLY A 28 -29.04 36.55 -26.20
CA GLY A 28 -28.64 37.10 -27.48
C GLY A 28 -28.49 36.04 -28.58
N THR A 29 -28.19 36.50 -29.80
CA THR A 29 -27.99 35.62 -30.98
C THR A 29 -26.56 35.07 -31.11
N ASP A 30 -25.67 35.43 -30.20
CA ASP A 30 -24.29 34.99 -30.11
C ASP A 30 -23.92 34.67 -28.66
N GLY A 31 -22.73 34.12 -28.42
CA GLY A 31 -22.21 33.84 -27.07
C GLY A 31 -21.30 34.93 -26.51
N ASN A 32 -21.33 36.15 -27.05
CA ASN A 32 -20.34 37.19 -26.73
C ASN A 32 -20.64 37.92 -25.42
N TRP A 33 -19.63 38.12 -24.58
CA TRP A 33 -19.80 38.80 -23.28
C TRP A 33 -20.09 40.31 -23.41
N ASN A 34 -19.64 40.97 -24.48
CA ASN A 34 -19.94 42.39 -24.70
C ASN A 34 -21.34 42.65 -25.30
N ASN A 35 -22.06 41.60 -25.70
CA ASN A 35 -23.43 41.71 -26.17
C ASN A 35 -24.36 41.77 -24.97
N ALA A 36 -24.99 42.93 -24.77
CA ALA A 36 -25.80 43.20 -23.60
C ALA A 36 -26.98 42.22 -23.46
N LEU A 37 -27.53 41.73 -24.58
CA LEU A 37 -28.66 40.77 -24.61
C LEU A 37 -28.34 39.37 -24.05
N ASN A 38 -27.07 39.08 -23.75
CA ASN A 38 -26.68 37.82 -23.11
C ASN A 38 -26.67 37.88 -21.57
N TRP A 39 -27.11 39.01 -21.00
CA TRP A 39 -27.12 39.28 -19.57
C TRP A 39 -28.52 39.68 -19.12
N SER A 40 -28.97 39.17 -17.97
CA SER A 40 -30.37 39.24 -17.49
C SER A 40 -30.99 40.63 -17.31
N THR A 41 -30.20 41.70 -17.42
CA THR A 41 -30.65 43.10 -17.34
C THR A 41 -30.48 43.85 -18.66
N ASP A 42 -30.12 43.15 -19.74
CA ASP A 42 -29.70 43.72 -21.02
C ASP A 42 -28.58 44.76 -20.86
N VAL A 43 -27.65 44.53 -19.93
CA VAL A 43 -26.48 45.38 -19.68
C VAL A 43 -25.23 44.51 -19.58
N ALA A 44 -24.32 44.70 -20.54
CA ALA A 44 -23.03 44.02 -20.54
C ALA A 44 -22.18 44.39 -19.30
N PRO A 45 -21.33 43.47 -18.81
CA PRO A 45 -20.40 43.75 -17.71
C PRO A 45 -19.35 44.79 -18.06
N VAL A 46 -18.78 45.39 -17.02
CA VAL A 46 -17.58 46.24 -17.12
C VAL A 46 -16.46 45.69 -16.25
N ALA A 47 -15.27 46.26 -16.39
CA ALA A 47 -14.13 45.89 -15.56
C ALA A 47 -14.46 46.13 -14.07
N GLY A 48 -14.19 45.12 -13.24
CA GLY A 48 -14.44 45.11 -11.80
C GLY A 48 -15.75 44.45 -11.38
N ASP A 49 -16.63 44.09 -12.31
CA ASP A 49 -17.91 43.43 -12.01
C ASP A 49 -17.73 41.96 -11.55
N ASP A 50 -18.76 41.44 -10.89
CA ASP A 50 -18.94 40.04 -10.53
C ASP A 50 -19.84 39.35 -11.54
N LEU A 51 -19.39 38.23 -12.12
CA LEU A 51 -20.13 37.50 -13.14
C LEU A 51 -20.75 36.23 -12.55
N ILE A 52 -22.02 35.98 -12.84
CA ILE A 52 -22.73 34.74 -12.46
C ILE A 52 -23.19 34.01 -13.71
N PHE A 53 -22.80 32.74 -13.82
CA PHE A 53 -23.26 31.80 -14.82
C PHE A 53 -24.22 30.81 -14.13
N PRO A 54 -25.54 30.94 -14.30
CA PRO A 54 -26.52 30.16 -13.57
C PRO A 54 -26.59 28.71 -14.07
N ALA A 55 -27.20 27.81 -13.30
CA ALA A 55 -27.35 26.40 -13.71
C ALA A 55 -28.17 26.21 -15.01
N THR A 56 -29.07 27.14 -15.29
CA THR A 56 -29.94 27.14 -16.48
C THR A 56 -29.75 28.45 -17.24
N SER A 57 -29.25 28.34 -18.48
CA SER A 57 -29.14 29.45 -19.43
C SER A 57 -29.51 28.96 -20.83
N ALA A 58 -29.83 29.90 -21.72
CA ALA A 58 -30.10 29.58 -23.13
C ALA A 58 -28.84 29.12 -23.87
N GLN A 59 -27.66 29.54 -23.40
CA GLN A 59 -26.38 29.19 -23.99
C GLN A 59 -25.33 28.88 -22.92
N PHE A 60 -24.58 27.80 -23.12
CA PHE A 60 -23.48 27.36 -22.24
C PHE A 60 -22.09 27.54 -22.87
N THR A 61 -22.01 27.75 -24.19
CA THR A 61 -20.75 28.15 -24.84
C THR A 61 -20.69 29.66 -24.89
N THR A 62 -19.71 30.24 -24.22
CA THR A 62 -19.58 31.70 -24.08
C THR A 62 -18.20 32.15 -24.54
N ASN A 63 -18.12 33.38 -25.02
CA ASN A 63 -16.92 33.96 -25.62
C ASN A 63 -16.65 35.31 -24.98
N ASN A 64 -15.59 35.39 -24.17
CA ASN A 64 -15.11 36.66 -23.68
C ASN A 64 -14.47 37.44 -24.84
N ASN A 65 -15.15 38.47 -25.32
CA ASN A 65 -14.65 39.32 -26.39
C ASN A 65 -14.35 40.76 -25.92
N PHE A 66 -14.24 40.98 -24.61
CA PHE A 66 -13.68 42.21 -24.06
C PHE A 66 -12.18 42.33 -24.36
N PHE A 67 -11.62 43.53 -24.15
CA PHE A 67 -10.19 43.77 -24.33
C PHE A 67 -9.36 42.81 -23.48
N PHE A 68 -8.20 42.39 -23.99
CA PHE A 68 -7.36 41.42 -23.30
C PHE A 68 -6.99 41.92 -21.89
N PHE A 69 -7.01 41.00 -20.92
CA PHE A 69 -6.75 41.26 -19.50
C PHE A 69 -7.73 42.22 -18.81
N THR A 70 -8.93 42.44 -19.38
CA THR A 70 -10.05 43.05 -18.64
C THR A 70 -10.21 42.32 -17.30
N THR A 71 -10.26 43.09 -16.22
CA THR A 71 -10.31 42.52 -14.86
C THR A 71 -11.75 42.35 -14.42
N PHE A 72 -12.11 41.15 -13.97
CA PHE A 72 -13.38 40.87 -13.30
C PHE A 72 -13.09 40.54 -11.83
N ASN A 73 -13.97 40.97 -10.93
CA ASN A 73 -13.78 40.73 -9.50
C ASN A 73 -14.05 39.27 -9.16
N SER A 74 -15.15 38.68 -9.64
CA SER A 74 -15.40 37.25 -9.49
C SER A 74 -16.13 36.64 -10.67
N ILE A 75 -16.02 35.31 -10.78
CA ILE A 75 -16.88 34.48 -11.62
C ILE A 75 -17.46 33.37 -10.76
N THR A 76 -18.78 33.23 -10.77
CA THR A 76 -19.49 32.13 -10.10
C THR A 76 -20.25 31.29 -11.11
N PHE A 77 -20.02 29.98 -11.12
CA PHE A 77 -20.80 28.99 -11.86
C PHE A 77 -21.73 28.26 -10.89
N GLU A 78 -23.04 28.44 -11.04
CA GLU A 78 -24.04 27.79 -10.18
C GLU A 78 -24.38 26.36 -10.63
N GLY A 79 -23.98 25.97 -11.84
CA GLY A 79 -24.29 24.67 -12.43
C GLY A 79 -24.01 24.61 -13.94
N GLY A 80 -24.62 23.63 -14.61
CA GLY A 80 -24.52 23.49 -16.08
C GLY A 80 -23.15 23.03 -16.57
N THR A 81 -22.97 23.04 -17.90
CA THR A 81 -21.70 22.64 -18.54
C THR A 81 -21.17 23.77 -19.40
N TYR A 82 -20.55 24.78 -18.78
CA TYR A 82 -20.07 25.94 -19.53
C TYR A 82 -18.73 25.68 -20.20
N THR A 83 -18.61 26.19 -21.42
CA THR A 83 -17.34 26.35 -22.13
C THR A 83 -17.07 27.83 -22.33
N VAL A 84 -16.05 28.37 -21.67
CA VAL A 84 -15.65 29.78 -21.77
C VAL A 84 -14.43 29.90 -22.67
N GLY A 85 -14.59 30.52 -23.83
CA GLY A 85 -13.49 30.83 -24.75
C GLY A 85 -13.23 32.34 -24.86
N GLY A 86 -12.44 32.69 -25.88
CA GLY A 86 -12.20 34.09 -26.25
C GLY A 86 -10.91 34.68 -25.66
N ASN A 87 -10.90 35.99 -25.48
CA ASN A 87 -9.75 36.77 -25.03
C ASN A 87 -9.38 36.45 -23.57
N PRO A 88 -8.08 36.45 -23.24
CA PRO A 88 -7.62 36.33 -21.85
C PRO A 88 -8.18 37.43 -20.95
N PHE A 89 -8.38 37.12 -19.67
CA PHE A 89 -8.88 38.08 -18.67
C PHE A 89 -8.16 37.94 -17.33
N THR A 90 -8.33 38.95 -16.48
CA THR A 90 -7.77 38.96 -15.12
C THR A 90 -8.87 38.65 -14.12
N LEU A 91 -8.61 37.78 -13.14
CA LEU A 91 -9.61 37.34 -12.17
C LEU A 91 -9.07 37.37 -10.74
N ARG A 92 -9.92 37.76 -9.79
CA ARG A 92 -9.63 37.66 -8.35
C ARG A 92 -10.16 36.36 -7.75
N THR A 93 -11.43 36.02 -7.96
CA THR A 93 -12.06 34.85 -7.32
C THR A 93 -12.87 34.03 -8.33
N MET A 94 -12.86 32.71 -8.19
CA MET A 94 -13.74 31.82 -8.93
C MET A 94 -14.49 30.89 -7.97
N THR A 95 -15.78 30.70 -8.18
CA THR A 95 -16.59 29.75 -7.41
C THR A 95 -17.35 28.84 -8.37
N VAL A 96 -17.28 27.53 -8.16
CA VAL A 96 -18.00 26.52 -8.96
C VAL A 96 -18.86 25.68 -8.02
N ASN A 97 -20.15 25.96 -7.99
CA ASN A 97 -21.12 25.29 -7.11
C ASN A 97 -21.70 24.02 -7.74
N GLY A 98 -21.64 23.88 -9.08
CA GLY A 98 -22.22 22.75 -9.79
C GLY A 98 -21.63 22.54 -11.19
N GLY A 99 -21.77 21.31 -11.69
CA GLY A 99 -21.56 21.00 -13.11
C GLY A 99 -20.09 20.87 -13.54
N THR A 100 -19.85 21.00 -14.85
CA THR A 100 -18.53 20.85 -15.47
C THR A 100 -18.15 22.10 -16.25
N GLN A 101 -17.10 22.79 -15.82
CA GLN A 101 -16.69 24.07 -16.40
C GLN A 101 -15.37 23.90 -17.16
N THR A 102 -15.35 24.31 -18.42
CA THR A 102 -14.18 24.27 -19.29
C THR A 102 -13.81 25.70 -19.69
N ILE A 103 -12.69 26.21 -19.15
CA ILE A 103 -12.20 27.56 -19.45
C ILE A 103 -11.06 27.45 -20.46
N ASN A 104 -11.41 27.60 -21.74
CA ASN A 104 -10.51 27.52 -22.89
C ASN A 104 -9.85 28.87 -23.25
N THR A 105 -9.59 29.70 -22.25
CA THR A 105 -8.83 30.95 -22.38
C THR A 105 -7.91 31.14 -21.19
N ALA A 106 -6.93 32.03 -21.31
CA ALA A 106 -5.96 32.27 -20.26
C ALA A 106 -6.54 33.18 -19.16
N ILE A 107 -6.34 32.79 -17.90
CA ILE A 107 -6.64 33.62 -16.73
C ILE A 107 -5.34 34.14 -16.13
N SER A 108 -5.28 35.43 -15.85
CA SER A 108 -4.24 36.03 -15.01
C SER A 108 -4.82 36.38 -13.64
N LEU A 109 -4.06 36.14 -12.57
CA LEU A 109 -4.55 36.38 -11.21
C LEU A 109 -4.16 37.76 -10.67
N THR A 110 -5.00 38.28 -9.78
CA THR A 110 -4.74 39.51 -9.01
C THR A 110 -5.27 39.39 -7.59
N GLY A 111 -4.78 40.23 -6.67
CA GLY A 111 -5.26 40.30 -5.29
C GLY A 111 -4.84 39.10 -4.44
N THR A 112 -5.82 38.41 -3.85
CA THR A 112 -5.62 37.21 -3.01
C THR A 112 -6.57 36.12 -3.50
N PRO A 113 -6.23 35.44 -4.59
CA PRO A 113 -7.18 34.65 -5.34
C PRO A 113 -7.50 33.32 -4.65
N VAL A 114 -8.79 33.04 -4.55
CA VAL A 114 -9.35 31.78 -4.04
C VAL A 114 -10.29 31.23 -5.10
N PHE A 115 -9.99 30.02 -5.57
CA PHE A 115 -10.80 29.31 -6.54
C PHE A 115 -11.41 28.10 -5.82
N THR A 116 -12.72 28.10 -5.65
CA THR A 116 -13.45 27.07 -4.89
C THR A 116 -14.30 26.22 -5.83
N ALA A 117 -14.15 24.90 -5.74
CA ALA A 117 -14.95 23.94 -6.49
C ALA A 117 -15.73 23.03 -5.52
N ALA A 118 -17.05 23.01 -5.59
CA ALA A 118 -17.89 22.19 -4.72
C ALA A 118 -17.77 20.69 -5.05
N GLN A 119 -18.15 19.83 -4.11
CA GLN A 119 -18.14 18.38 -4.30
C GLN A 119 -18.91 17.97 -5.56
N GLY A 120 -18.34 17.07 -6.36
CA GLY A 120 -18.96 16.58 -7.60
C GLY A 120 -18.82 17.53 -8.80
N THR A 121 -18.20 18.69 -8.65
CA THR A 121 -17.90 19.61 -9.76
C THR A 121 -16.57 19.27 -10.42
N VAL A 122 -16.43 19.67 -11.69
CA VAL A 122 -15.17 19.57 -12.45
C VAL A 122 -14.91 20.93 -13.09
N THR A 123 -13.72 21.49 -12.87
CA THR A 123 -13.28 22.71 -13.53
C THR A 123 -11.95 22.47 -14.21
N THR A 124 -11.81 22.87 -15.47
CA THR A 124 -10.55 22.81 -16.21
C THR A 124 -10.21 24.18 -16.76
N LEU A 125 -8.96 24.61 -16.56
CA LEU A 125 -8.41 25.84 -17.12
C LEU A 125 -7.39 25.48 -18.19
N ALA A 126 -7.46 26.10 -19.36
CA ALA A 126 -6.44 25.93 -20.39
C ALA A 126 -5.09 26.52 -19.97
N ALA A 127 -5.09 27.74 -19.43
CA ALA A 127 -3.88 28.40 -18.96
C ALA A 127 -4.15 29.32 -17.75
N LEU A 128 -3.24 29.28 -16.78
CA LEU A 128 -3.28 30.09 -15.57
C LEU A 128 -1.93 30.78 -15.34
N SER A 129 -1.93 32.11 -15.31
CA SER A 129 -0.80 32.91 -14.84
C SER A 129 -1.05 33.37 -13.42
N VAL A 130 -0.27 32.85 -12.46
CA VAL A 130 -0.40 33.21 -11.05
C VAL A 130 0.43 34.45 -10.66
N GLY A 131 1.23 34.97 -11.59
CA GLY A 131 2.14 36.09 -11.35
C GLY A 131 3.04 35.83 -10.13
N SER A 132 3.25 36.85 -9.29
CA SER A 132 3.89 36.72 -7.98
C SER A 132 2.89 36.53 -6.83
N VAL A 133 1.59 36.48 -7.14
CA VAL A 133 0.51 36.51 -6.15
C VAL A 133 0.22 35.12 -5.58
N GLY A 134 0.16 34.12 -6.48
CA GLY A 134 -0.20 32.75 -6.13
C GLY A 134 -1.70 32.49 -6.24
N ILE A 135 -2.14 31.30 -5.84
CA ILE A 135 -3.54 30.86 -5.86
C ILE A 135 -3.84 29.96 -4.67
N THR A 136 -5.04 30.09 -4.11
CA THR A 136 -5.61 29.08 -3.23
C THR A 136 -6.70 28.32 -3.97
N ILE A 137 -6.57 26.99 -4.02
CA ILE A 137 -7.57 26.07 -4.58
C ILE A 137 -8.26 25.38 -3.41
N ASP A 138 -9.57 25.55 -3.30
CA ASP A 138 -10.39 25.10 -2.18
C ASP A 138 -11.62 24.30 -2.64
N GLY A 139 -12.28 23.64 -1.70
CA GLY A 139 -13.45 22.80 -1.92
C GLY A 139 -13.15 21.40 -2.45
N ASP A 140 -14.20 20.57 -2.46
CA ASP A 140 -14.09 19.13 -2.66
C ASP A 140 -14.26 18.69 -4.13
N GLY A 141 -14.36 19.64 -5.05
CA GLY A 141 -14.46 19.43 -6.49
C GLY A 141 -13.12 19.18 -7.18
N SER A 142 -13.18 18.72 -8.43
CA SER A 142 -12.00 18.51 -9.27
C SER A 142 -11.58 19.80 -9.98
N PHE A 143 -10.28 20.10 -9.99
CA PHE A 143 -9.73 21.32 -10.56
C PHE A 143 -8.44 21.07 -11.35
N GLY A 144 -8.50 21.16 -12.68
CA GLY A 144 -7.36 20.95 -13.58
C GLY A 144 -6.82 22.25 -14.16
N ILE A 145 -5.49 22.37 -14.20
CA ILE A 145 -4.76 23.44 -14.86
C ILE A 145 -3.94 22.84 -16.01
N GLY A 146 -4.24 23.25 -17.23
CA GLY A 146 -3.53 22.83 -18.44
C GLY A 146 -2.09 23.34 -18.44
N ILE A 147 -1.90 24.66 -18.41
CA ILE A 147 -0.56 25.29 -18.34
C ILE A 147 -0.53 26.31 -17.19
N ILE A 148 0.45 26.20 -16.30
CA ILE A 148 0.70 27.20 -15.24
C ILE A 148 1.97 28.02 -15.50
N SER A 149 1.99 29.28 -15.07
CA SER A 149 3.17 30.17 -15.11
C SER A 149 3.21 31.14 -13.93
N GLY A 150 4.40 31.65 -13.60
CA GLY A 150 4.63 32.62 -12.51
C GLY A 150 5.41 32.05 -11.33
N SER A 151 5.58 32.86 -10.28
CA SER A 151 6.35 32.53 -9.08
C SER A 151 5.51 32.53 -7.80
N GLY A 152 4.23 32.90 -7.88
CA GLY A 152 3.30 32.83 -6.76
C GLY A 152 2.98 31.39 -6.36
N ALA A 153 2.76 31.15 -5.07
CA ALA A 153 2.53 29.80 -4.55
C ALA A 153 1.15 29.24 -4.93
N VAL A 154 1.05 27.92 -5.08
CA VAL A 154 -0.22 27.19 -5.18
C VAL A 154 -0.51 26.56 -3.81
N ASN A 155 -1.59 26.99 -3.16
CA ASN A 155 -2.08 26.42 -1.91
C ASN A 155 -3.30 25.55 -2.20
N LYS A 156 -3.24 24.25 -1.93
CA LYS A 156 -4.33 23.31 -2.18
C LYS A 156 -4.95 22.84 -0.86
N ASN A 157 -6.16 23.33 -0.55
CA ASN A 157 -6.79 23.18 0.77
C ASN A 157 -8.05 22.30 0.80
N GLY A 158 -8.75 22.12 -0.31
CA GLY A 158 -9.98 21.31 -0.35
C GLY A 158 -9.73 19.81 -0.53
N LEU A 159 -10.69 18.94 -0.26
CA LEU A 159 -10.50 17.47 -0.33
C LEU A 159 -10.53 16.91 -1.76
N GLY A 160 -10.92 17.72 -2.74
CA GLY A 160 -11.06 17.31 -4.14
C GLY A 160 -9.71 17.07 -4.84
N ALA A 161 -9.77 16.67 -6.10
CA ALA A 161 -8.58 16.41 -6.90
C ALA A 161 -8.11 17.67 -7.64
N SER A 162 -6.80 17.93 -7.65
CA SER A 162 -6.22 18.94 -8.53
C SER A 162 -5.12 18.39 -9.41
N LEU A 163 -4.97 18.99 -10.59
CA LEU A 163 -3.95 18.63 -11.59
C LEU A 163 -3.25 19.89 -12.11
N VAL A 164 -1.92 19.84 -12.21
CA VAL A 164 -1.12 20.71 -13.07
C VAL A 164 -0.52 19.85 -14.18
N ALA A 165 -1.06 19.97 -15.39
CA ALA A 165 -0.69 19.13 -16.53
C ALA A 165 0.56 19.63 -17.27
N GLY A 166 0.79 20.94 -17.25
CA GLY A 166 1.88 21.59 -17.96
C GLY A 166 2.28 22.90 -17.29
N ALA A 167 3.49 23.36 -17.58
CA ALA A 167 4.00 24.61 -17.06
C ALA A 167 4.89 25.33 -18.08
N THR A 168 4.93 26.66 -17.95
CA THR A 168 5.86 27.54 -18.66
C THR A 168 6.43 28.50 -17.63
N SER A 169 7.72 28.36 -17.31
CA SER A 169 8.44 29.18 -16.32
C SER A 169 7.75 29.31 -14.95
N PHE A 170 7.00 28.29 -14.51
CA PHE A 170 6.47 28.26 -13.15
C PHE A 170 7.58 27.89 -12.16
N SER A 171 7.64 28.66 -11.07
CA SER A 171 8.65 28.50 -10.00
C SER A 171 8.06 28.71 -8.60
N GLY A 172 6.74 28.87 -8.50
CA GLY A 172 6.08 29.05 -7.22
C GLY A 172 6.12 27.79 -6.38
N ALA A 173 6.06 27.96 -5.05
CA ALA A 173 5.93 26.85 -4.12
C ALA A 173 4.57 26.15 -4.29
N ILE A 174 4.52 24.86 -3.97
CA ILE A 174 3.30 24.06 -3.88
C ILE A 174 3.10 23.65 -2.42
N ASN A 175 2.00 24.10 -1.83
CA ASN A 175 1.59 23.74 -0.48
C ASN A 175 0.35 22.85 -0.57
N HIS A 176 0.53 21.54 -0.42
CA HIS A 176 -0.53 20.55 -0.48
C HIS A 176 -1.06 20.28 0.93
N ASN A 177 -2.20 20.89 1.26
CA ASN A 177 -2.79 20.84 2.61
C ASN A 177 -3.97 19.87 2.71
N ALA A 178 -4.63 19.52 1.59
CA ALA A 178 -5.68 18.50 1.57
C ALA A 178 -5.95 17.91 0.17
N GLY A 179 -6.63 16.76 0.13
CA GLY A 179 -7.14 16.10 -1.08
C GLY A 179 -6.04 15.51 -1.97
N ILE A 180 -6.33 15.31 -3.26
CA ILE A 180 -5.31 14.88 -4.23
C ILE A 180 -4.67 16.12 -4.87
N PHE A 181 -3.35 16.12 -5.02
CA PHE A 181 -2.70 17.05 -5.95
C PHE A 181 -1.69 16.33 -6.86
N VAL A 182 -1.96 16.31 -8.17
CA VAL A 182 -1.14 15.69 -9.20
C VAL A 182 -0.37 16.75 -9.99
N VAL A 183 0.92 16.53 -10.21
CA VAL A 183 1.79 17.33 -11.07
C VAL A 183 2.39 16.45 -12.16
N ASP A 184 1.89 16.62 -13.38
CA ASP A 184 2.45 16.00 -14.59
C ASP A 184 3.39 16.96 -15.34
N ALA A 185 3.41 18.23 -14.93
CA ALA A 185 4.30 19.23 -15.48
C ALA A 185 5.77 19.09 -15.03
N SER A 186 6.69 19.67 -15.82
CA SER A 186 8.07 19.89 -15.38
C SER A 186 8.22 21.28 -14.75
N ILE A 187 8.40 21.31 -13.43
CA ILE A 187 8.56 22.49 -12.57
C ILE A 187 9.70 22.28 -11.56
N PRO A 188 10.94 22.01 -12.01
CA PRO A 188 12.06 21.62 -11.15
C PRO A 188 12.49 22.68 -10.11
N SER A 189 12.05 23.93 -10.26
CA SER A 189 12.33 25.00 -9.29
C SER A 189 11.26 25.15 -8.20
N SER A 190 10.14 24.43 -8.32
CA SER A 190 9.02 24.53 -7.38
C SER A 190 9.22 23.62 -6.18
N VAL A 191 9.38 24.22 -5.00
CA VAL A 191 9.40 23.49 -3.73
C VAL A 191 8.00 22.98 -3.39
N VAL A 192 7.89 21.72 -2.97
CA VAL A 192 6.65 21.06 -2.59
C VAL A 192 6.66 20.76 -1.09
N THR A 193 5.61 21.16 -0.39
CA THR A 193 5.34 20.75 1.00
C THR A 193 4.02 19.99 1.06
N ILE A 194 4.08 18.75 1.55
CA ILE A 194 2.91 17.88 1.74
C ILE A 194 2.53 17.91 3.23
N ASN A 195 1.38 18.50 3.52
CA ASN A 195 0.77 18.64 4.85
C ASN A 195 -0.60 17.96 4.94
N SER A 196 -1.05 17.29 3.89
CA SER A 196 -2.37 16.66 3.85
C SER A 196 -2.40 15.40 4.71
N ALA A 197 -2.98 15.46 5.90
CA ALA A 197 -3.14 14.26 6.74
C ALA A 197 -3.91 13.17 5.99
N VAL A 198 -3.53 11.90 6.21
CA VAL A 198 -4.32 10.76 5.77
C VAL A 198 -5.61 10.73 6.59
N VAL A 199 -6.76 10.92 5.96
CA VAL A 199 -8.06 10.84 6.64
C VAL A 199 -8.39 9.36 6.83
N GLY A 200 -8.22 8.85 8.05
CA GLY A 200 -8.44 7.45 8.40
C GLY A 200 -9.92 7.06 8.27
N GLY A 201 -10.22 6.15 7.34
CA GLY A 201 -11.56 5.63 7.13
C GLY A 201 -11.66 4.61 6.00
N GLY A 202 -11.08 3.41 6.19
CA GLY A 202 -11.48 2.16 5.52
C GLY A 202 -11.38 2.06 3.98
N THR A 203 -10.94 3.09 3.31
CA THR A 203 -10.55 3.12 1.89
C THR A 203 -9.26 3.92 1.87
N LEU A 204 -8.26 3.57 1.06
CA LEU A 204 -7.07 4.39 0.85
C LEU A 204 -7.55 5.76 0.34
N GLY A 205 -7.83 6.67 1.28
CA GLY A 205 -8.32 8.00 1.00
C GLY A 205 -7.24 8.65 0.18
N PHE A 206 -7.56 9.02 -1.05
CA PHE A 206 -6.64 9.58 -2.02
C PHE A 206 -6.08 10.96 -1.59
N SER A 207 -6.01 11.30 -0.30
CA SER A 207 -5.21 12.44 0.14
C SER A 207 -3.73 12.16 -0.14
N GLY A 208 -3.19 12.73 -1.20
CA GLY A 208 -1.83 12.45 -1.63
C GLY A 208 -1.32 13.40 -2.69
N PHE A 209 -0.01 13.62 -2.67
CA PHE A 209 0.70 14.32 -3.72
C PHE A 209 1.28 13.30 -4.71
N GLY A 210 1.17 13.57 -5.99
CA GLY A 210 1.70 12.66 -7.00
C GLY A 210 1.86 13.27 -8.38
N GLY A 211 1.91 12.40 -9.38
CA GLY A 211 2.09 12.76 -10.78
C GLY A 211 3.25 12.04 -11.45
N THR A 212 3.47 12.43 -12.70
CA THR A 212 4.53 11.90 -13.56
C THR A 212 5.57 12.96 -13.97
N GLY A 213 5.43 14.16 -13.41
CA GLY A 213 6.23 15.32 -13.76
C GLY A 213 7.59 15.39 -13.05
N THR A 214 8.15 16.59 -13.06
CA THR A 214 9.37 16.94 -12.31
C THR A 214 9.05 18.09 -11.37
N VAL A 215 9.37 17.96 -10.09
CA VAL A 215 9.26 19.01 -9.09
C VAL A 215 10.63 19.29 -8.46
N GLY A 216 10.74 20.41 -7.74
CA GLY A 216 11.93 20.71 -6.97
C GLY A 216 12.02 19.87 -5.69
N THR A 217 12.58 20.46 -4.64
CA THR A 217 12.63 19.83 -3.31
C THR A 217 11.24 19.48 -2.81
N VAL A 218 11.08 18.27 -2.26
CA VAL A 218 9.85 17.77 -1.65
C VAL A 218 10.06 17.50 -0.17
N THR A 219 9.19 18.07 0.66
CA THR A 219 9.10 17.74 2.09
C THR A 219 7.74 17.11 2.39
N VAL A 220 7.75 15.86 2.85
CA VAL A 220 6.57 15.11 3.30
C VAL A 220 6.41 15.29 4.80
N THR A 221 5.79 16.39 5.21
CA THR A 221 5.53 16.69 6.63
C THR A 221 4.55 15.69 7.23
N GLN A 222 3.49 15.38 6.49
CA GLN A 222 2.50 14.35 6.80
C GLN A 222 1.73 14.01 5.53
N GLY A 223 1.03 12.88 5.50
CA GLY A 223 0.30 12.44 4.31
C GLY A 223 1.09 11.50 3.42
N THR A 224 0.66 11.37 2.17
CA THR A 224 1.19 10.37 1.24
C THR A 224 1.78 11.04 0.00
N ILE A 225 2.98 10.60 -0.38
CA ILE A 225 3.52 10.79 -1.74
C ILE A 225 3.37 9.48 -2.52
N SER A 226 3.05 9.57 -3.81
CA SER A 226 2.93 8.42 -4.71
C SER A 226 3.09 8.89 -6.16
N ALA A 227 3.76 8.13 -7.01
CA ALA A 227 3.88 8.49 -8.42
C ALA A 227 2.60 8.12 -9.20
N GLY A 228 2.49 8.59 -10.45
CA GLY A 228 1.35 8.28 -11.32
C GLY A 228 0.31 9.39 -11.40
N THR A 229 -0.49 9.33 -12.46
CA THR A 229 -1.53 10.31 -12.79
C THR A 229 -2.90 9.87 -12.27
N LEU A 230 -3.92 10.73 -12.43
CA LEU A 230 -5.31 10.37 -12.11
C LEU A 230 -5.88 9.28 -13.03
N THR A 231 -5.29 9.05 -14.21
CA THR A 231 -5.79 8.11 -15.24
C THR A 231 -4.84 6.96 -15.54
N SER A 232 -3.54 7.14 -15.29
CA SER A 232 -2.52 6.10 -15.28
C SER A 232 -1.98 6.01 -13.87
N PRO A 233 -2.48 5.08 -13.06
CA PRO A 233 -2.30 5.10 -11.62
C PRO A 233 -0.86 4.78 -11.24
N THR A 234 -0.04 4.14 -12.08
CA THR A 234 1.40 3.97 -11.83
C THR A 234 2.22 4.99 -12.64
N GLY A 235 3.38 5.42 -12.12
CA GLY A 235 4.18 6.43 -12.80
C GLY A 235 5.58 6.67 -12.26
N ILE A 236 6.26 7.67 -12.83
CA ILE A 236 7.58 8.12 -12.36
C ILE A 236 7.48 9.59 -11.98
N LEU A 237 7.70 9.93 -10.71
CA LEU A 237 7.75 11.32 -10.24
C LEU A 237 9.20 11.71 -9.96
N SER A 238 9.69 12.76 -10.61
CA SER A 238 11.06 13.25 -10.39
C SER A 238 11.09 14.42 -9.41
N THR A 239 12.04 14.42 -8.50
CA THR A 239 12.18 15.40 -7.41
C THR A 239 13.64 15.86 -7.23
N GLY A 240 13.82 17.02 -6.60
CA GLY A 240 15.11 17.47 -6.07
C GLY A 240 15.48 16.69 -4.81
N ASN A 241 15.69 17.37 -3.68
CA ASN A 241 15.82 16.68 -2.38
C ASN A 241 14.46 16.10 -1.96
N LEU A 242 14.46 14.90 -1.37
CA LEU A 242 13.27 14.28 -0.79
C LEU A 242 13.46 14.07 0.71
N THR A 243 12.60 14.66 1.53
CA THR A 243 12.66 14.52 2.99
C THR A 243 11.30 14.17 3.56
N PHE A 244 11.24 13.12 4.38
CA PHE A 244 10.06 12.75 5.14
C PHE A 244 10.17 13.17 6.61
N THR A 245 9.05 13.21 7.30
CA THR A 245 8.98 13.09 8.76
C THR A 245 8.42 11.70 9.12
N PRO A 246 8.41 11.29 10.41
CA PRO A 246 7.76 10.05 10.84
C PRO A 246 6.25 9.95 10.53
N ASN A 247 5.59 11.07 10.24
CA ASN A 247 4.17 11.11 9.85
C ASN A 247 3.96 11.04 8.33
N GLY A 248 5.04 11.05 7.55
CA GLY A 248 5.01 10.90 6.11
C GLY A 248 4.86 9.44 5.68
N ASN A 249 4.22 9.24 4.54
CA ASN A 249 3.99 7.93 3.94
C ASN A 249 4.46 7.97 2.48
N TYR A 250 5.11 6.90 2.04
CA TYR A 250 5.35 6.62 0.64
C TYR A 250 4.48 5.44 0.21
N ALA A 251 3.50 5.70 -0.65
CA ALA A 251 2.71 4.65 -1.30
C ALA A 251 3.28 4.36 -2.68
N CYS A 252 3.72 3.12 -2.89
CA CYS A 252 4.27 2.66 -4.16
C CYS A 252 3.28 1.69 -4.81
N LYS A 253 2.57 2.13 -5.85
CA LYS A 253 1.69 1.24 -6.60
C LYS A 253 2.48 0.25 -7.46
N ILE A 254 2.04 -1.00 -7.52
CA ILE A 254 2.70 -2.06 -8.31
C ILE A 254 1.68 -2.70 -9.25
N GLY A 255 1.80 -2.45 -10.55
CA GLY A 255 1.01 -3.07 -11.62
C GLY A 255 1.84 -3.87 -12.63
N GLY A 256 3.17 -3.91 -12.45
CA GLY A 256 4.13 -4.58 -13.33
C GLY A 256 5.57 -4.31 -12.89
N THR A 257 6.53 -5.07 -13.42
CA THR A 257 7.95 -5.02 -13.02
C THR A 257 8.76 -3.87 -13.65
N ALA A 258 8.32 -3.32 -14.78
CA ALA A 258 8.92 -2.11 -15.34
C ALA A 258 8.50 -0.88 -14.52
N PRO A 259 9.31 0.18 -14.37
CA PRO A 259 8.87 1.41 -13.71
C PRO A 259 8.00 2.26 -14.63
N GLY A 260 7.10 3.03 -14.03
CA GLY A 260 6.23 3.99 -14.72
C GLY A 260 4.87 3.43 -15.12
N ALA A 261 4.30 3.98 -16.19
CA ALA A 261 2.95 3.68 -16.62
C ALA A 261 2.75 2.19 -16.94
N ASN A 262 1.70 1.58 -16.37
CA ASN A 262 1.41 0.14 -16.42
C ASN A 262 2.48 -0.76 -15.76
N GLY A 263 3.39 -0.14 -15.01
CA GLY A 263 4.48 -0.76 -14.29
C GLY A 263 4.31 -0.61 -12.79
N HIS A 264 5.36 -0.20 -12.10
CA HIS A 264 5.31 0.24 -10.70
C HIS A 264 5.63 1.73 -10.56
N ASP A 265 5.22 2.31 -9.43
CA ASP A 265 5.62 3.65 -9.05
C ASP A 265 7.12 3.72 -8.78
N GLN A 266 7.75 4.78 -9.28
CA GLN A 266 9.14 5.09 -8.96
C GLN A 266 9.27 6.58 -8.64
N LEU A 267 9.92 6.90 -7.52
CA LEU A 267 10.40 8.25 -7.24
C LEU A 267 11.83 8.37 -7.77
N ASN A 268 12.08 9.34 -8.65
CA ASN A 268 13.43 9.72 -9.05
C ASN A 268 13.87 10.89 -8.21
N VAL A 269 14.99 10.75 -7.50
CA VAL A 269 15.55 11.79 -6.64
C VAL A 269 16.92 12.18 -7.20
N THR A 270 17.12 13.47 -7.39
CA THR A 270 18.36 14.07 -7.92
C THR A 270 19.14 14.83 -6.84
N GLY A 271 18.87 14.47 -5.59
CA GLY A 271 19.27 15.18 -4.39
C GLY A 271 19.28 14.22 -3.20
N SER A 272 19.52 14.74 -2.00
CA SER A 272 19.54 13.90 -0.79
C SER A 272 18.17 13.28 -0.49
N VAL A 273 18.17 12.03 -0.02
CA VAL A 273 16.98 11.33 0.50
C VAL A 273 17.09 11.19 2.02
N ASN A 274 16.13 11.74 2.76
CA ASN A 274 16.02 11.56 4.22
C ASN A 274 14.71 10.86 4.59
N LEU A 275 14.77 9.60 5.03
CA LEU A 275 13.59 8.76 5.24
C LEU A 275 12.93 8.93 6.62
N ASN A 276 13.70 9.24 7.66
CA ASN A 276 13.20 9.63 9.00
C ASN A 276 12.08 8.73 9.56
N ASN A 277 12.16 7.41 9.41
CA ASN A 277 11.13 6.46 9.85
C ASN A 277 9.73 6.74 9.28
N ALA A 278 9.66 7.24 8.04
CA ALA A 278 8.42 7.30 7.29
C ALA A 278 7.87 5.90 7.06
N ARG A 279 6.57 5.80 6.78
CA ARG A 279 5.92 4.53 6.44
C ARG A 279 6.06 4.25 4.95
N LEU A 280 6.39 3.01 4.62
CA LEU A 280 6.36 2.48 3.25
C LEU A 280 5.12 1.59 3.08
N ALA A 281 4.40 1.76 1.97
CA ALA A 281 3.25 0.94 1.64
C ALA A 281 3.30 0.54 0.15
N PRO A 282 3.72 -0.69 -0.17
CA PRO A 282 3.50 -1.29 -1.48
C PRO A 282 1.99 -1.52 -1.69
N VAL A 283 1.47 -1.10 -2.84
CA VAL A 283 0.04 -1.20 -3.16
C VAL A 283 -0.12 -1.86 -4.53
N PRO A 284 -0.35 -3.18 -4.62
CA PRO A 284 -0.71 -3.83 -5.85
C PRO A 284 -1.91 -3.16 -6.49
N TRP A 285 -1.80 -2.92 -7.79
CA TRP A 285 -2.78 -2.23 -8.59
C TRP A 285 -3.42 -3.20 -9.58
N ASN A 286 -4.72 -3.07 -9.81
CA ASN A 286 -5.46 -3.89 -10.78
C ASN A 286 -5.33 -5.41 -10.52
N SER A 287 -5.36 -5.80 -9.24
CA SER A 287 -5.19 -7.18 -8.79
C SER A 287 -3.88 -7.84 -9.25
N PHE A 288 -2.87 -7.04 -9.61
CA PHE A 288 -1.55 -7.55 -9.93
C PHE A 288 -0.98 -8.30 -8.71
N ARG A 289 -0.45 -9.50 -8.94
CA ARG A 289 0.24 -10.29 -7.91
C ARG A 289 1.72 -10.37 -8.29
N PRO A 290 2.60 -9.63 -7.59
CA PRO A 290 4.05 -9.79 -7.72
C PRO A 290 4.47 -11.25 -7.64
N ALA A 291 5.24 -11.73 -8.62
CA ALA A 291 5.79 -13.08 -8.56
C ALA A 291 6.99 -13.11 -7.60
N LEU A 292 7.28 -14.26 -7.00
CA LEU A 292 8.50 -14.42 -6.18
C LEU A 292 9.75 -14.10 -7.00
N GLY A 293 10.67 -13.36 -6.37
CA GLY A 293 11.90 -12.86 -6.99
C GLY A 293 11.72 -11.57 -7.79
N ASP A 294 10.50 -11.14 -8.11
CA ASP A 294 10.28 -9.85 -8.76
C ASP A 294 10.84 -8.73 -7.89
N THR A 295 11.61 -7.83 -8.51
CA THR A 295 12.24 -6.70 -7.84
C THR A 295 11.76 -5.38 -8.45
N TYR A 296 11.45 -4.42 -7.59
CA TYR A 296 10.89 -3.12 -7.95
C TYR A 296 11.78 -2.01 -7.39
N VAL A 297 12.32 -1.15 -8.25
CA VAL A 297 13.09 0.03 -7.83
C VAL A 297 12.10 1.15 -7.52
N ILE A 298 11.71 1.25 -6.26
CA ILE A 298 10.66 2.18 -5.82
C ILE A 298 11.22 3.61 -5.66
N LEU A 299 12.50 3.74 -5.33
CA LEU A 299 13.18 5.03 -5.29
C LEU A 299 14.51 4.89 -6.00
N ARG A 300 14.68 5.64 -7.09
CA ARG A 300 15.94 5.77 -7.78
C ARG A 300 16.62 7.07 -7.39
N ASN A 301 17.79 6.97 -6.78
CA ASN A 301 18.65 8.11 -6.48
C ASN A 301 19.72 8.26 -7.58
N ASP A 302 20.33 9.43 -7.71
CA ASP A 302 21.23 9.72 -8.84
C ASP A 302 22.67 9.19 -8.70
N GLY A 303 22.90 8.22 -7.81
CA GLY A 303 24.22 7.62 -7.58
C GLY A 303 25.23 8.52 -6.84
N SER A 304 24.96 9.82 -6.65
CA SER A 304 25.89 10.78 -6.03
C SER A 304 25.50 11.18 -4.61
N ASP A 305 24.21 11.22 -4.33
CA ASP A 305 23.67 11.63 -3.05
C ASP A 305 23.43 10.47 -2.07
N ALA A 306 23.41 10.76 -0.76
CA ALA A 306 23.15 9.75 0.25
C ALA A 306 21.65 9.50 0.45
N VAL A 307 21.29 8.22 0.64
CA VAL A 307 20.04 7.82 1.30
C VAL A 307 20.32 7.70 2.80
N ASN A 308 19.60 8.50 3.60
CA ASN A 308 19.81 8.61 5.03
C ASN A 308 18.61 8.08 5.84
N GLY A 309 18.91 7.22 6.80
CA GLY A 309 17.93 6.51 7.62
C GLY A 309 17.25 5.37 6.87
N THR A 310 16.18 4.85 7.48
CA THR A 310 15.36 3.75 6.94
C THR A 310 13.88 4.15 7.01
N PHE A 311 13.04 3.43 6.28
CA PHE A 311 11.60 3.42 6.59
C PHE A 311 11.36 2.77 7.97
N LEU A 312 10.20 3.04 8.53
CA LEU A 312 9.78 2.53 9.84
C LEU A 312 9.83 1.01 9.86
N ASN A 313 10.54 0.43 10.84
CA ASN A 313 10.69 -1.01 11.04
C ASN A 313 11.22 -1.76 9.80
N ALA A 314 11.91 -1.08 8.91
CA ALA A 314 12.40 -1.67 7.67
C ALA A 314 13.92 -1.43 7.50
N PRO A 315 14.80 -1.93 8.38
CA PRO A 315 16.25 -1.86 8.17
C PRO A 315 16.68 -2.62 6.91
N GLU A 316 17.94 -2.46 6.48
CA GLU A 316 18.48 -3.19 5.32
C GLU A 316 18.21 -4.69 5.43
N GLY A 317 17.59 -5.28 4.41
CA GLY A 317 17.31 -6.71 4.31
C GLY A 317 16.08 -7.20 5.08
N SER A 318 15.40 -6.35 5.86
CA SER A 318 14.18 -6.77 6.57
C SER A 318 13.07 -7.14 5.61
N VAL A 319 12.22 -8.08 6.04
CA VAL A 319 11.00 -8.45 5.33
C VAL A 319 9.81 -7.74 5.98
N PHE A 320 8.91 -7.21 5.16
CA PHE A 320 7.70 -6.56 5.63
C PHE A 320 6.54 -6.89 4.70
N GLY A 321 5.33 -6.79 5.22
CA GLY A 321 4.13 -7.18 4.48
C GLY A 321 3.72 -6.15 3.45
N GLY A 322 3.24 -6.69 2.35
CA GLY A 322 2.36 -6.04 1.42
C GLY A 322 0.97 -6.66 1.49
N PRO A 323 -0.02 -6.01 0.88
CA PRO A 323 -1.36 -6.56 0.76
C PRO A 323 -1.37 -7.83 -0.12
N LEU A 324 -2.47 -8.59 -0.07
CA LEU A 324 -2.60 -9.90 -0.73
C LEU A 324 -1.60 -10.94 -0.21
N ASN A 325 -1.28 -10.90 1.09
CA ASN A 325 -0.32 -11.79 1.76
C ASN A 325 1.06 -11.83 1.07
N THR A 326 1.46 -10.69 0.50
CA THR A 326 2.78 -10.56 -0.11
C THR A 326 3.79 -10.12 0.94
N ALA A 327 5.00 -10.65 0.87
CA ALA A 327 6.13 -10.25 1.69
C ALA A 327 7.18 -9.63 0.78
N PHE A 328 7.73 -8.49 1.19
CA PHE A 328 8.74 -7.76 0.46
C PHE A 328 9.99 -7.62 1.31
N ARG A 329 11.14 -7.94 0.74
CA ARG A 329 12.45 -7.63 1.30
C ARG A 329 12.92 -6.29 0.78
N ILE A 330 13.35 -5.40 1.66
CA ILE A 330 13.89 -4.08 1.27
C ILE A 330 15.41 -4.09 1.16
N THR A 331 15.94 -3.36 0.17
CA THR A 331 17.35 -2.95 0.14
C THR A 331 17.45 -1.45 -0.16
N TYR A 332 18.37 -0.78 0.50
CA TYR A 332 18.77 0.62 0.30
C TYR A 332 20.04 0.75 -0.55
N THR A 333 20.54 -0.36 -1.08
CA THR A 333 21.73 -0.44 -1.93
C THR A 333 21.41 -0.99 -3.32
N GLY A 334 20.15 -0.89 -3.74
CA GLY A 334 19.68 -1.32 -5.05
C GLY A 334 20.32 -0.52 -6.19
N GLY A 335 20.10 -0.99 -7.43
CA GLY A 335 20.50 -0.30 -8.65
C GLY A 335 21.99 0.03 -8.72
N ASP A 336 22.35 1.32 -8.71
CA ASP A 336 23.74 1.80 -8.74
C ASP A 336 24.40 1.92 -7.35
N GLY A 337 23.75 1.41 -6.30
CA GLY A 337 24.31 1.27 -4.95
C GLY A 337 23.69 2.21 -3.91
N ASN A 338 22.77 3.09 -4.30
CA ASN A 338 22.00 3.95 -3.40
C ASN A 338 20.51 4.08 -3.80
N ASP A 339 19.98 3.14 -4.58
CA ASP A 339 18.55 3.05 -4.85
C ASP A 339 17.84 2.23 -3.76
N ILE A 340 16.55 2.53 -3.54
CA ILE A 340 15.70 1.70 -2.69
C ILE A 340 14.90 0.77 -3.58
N SER A 341 15.09 -0.53 -3.37
CA SER A 341 14.36 -1.59 -4.06
C SER A 341 13.64 -2.47 -3.07
N ILE A 342 12.52 -3.03 -3.50
CA ILE A 342 11.81 -4.08 -2.78
C ILE A 342 11.70 -5.31 -3.67
N THR A 343 11.96 -6.49 -3.10
CA THR A 343 11.89 -7.77 -3.80
C THR A 343 10.81 -8.61 -3.17
N ARG A 344 9.91 -9.16 -3.98
CA ARG A 344 8.90 -10.10 -3.51
C ARG A 344 9.60 -11.40 -3.08
N VAL A 345 9.42 -11.79 -1.82
CA VAL A 345 10.05 -12.97 -1.19
C VAL A 345 8.99 -13.86 -0.57
N ALA A 346 9.27 -15.14 -0.35
CA ALA A 346 8.37 -16.02 0.39
C ALA A 346 8.31 -15.59 1.86
N LYS A 347 7.20 -15.89 2.56
CA LYS A 347 7.09 -15.67 4.00
C LYS A 347 7.72 -16.86 4.72
N SER A 348 8.70 -16.59 5.56
CA SER A 348 9.33 -17.64 6.36
C SER A 348 8.43 -17.99 7.54
N ALA A 349 8.06 -19.26 7.65
CA ALA A 349 7.27 -19.72 8.79
C ALA A 349 8.09 -19.57 10.07
N PHE A 350 7.43 -19.19 11.18
CA PHE A 350 8.04 -19.04 12.51
C PHE A 350 9.18 -18.00 12.56
N ASP A 351 9.11 -16.96 11.74
CA ASP A 351 9.90 -15.74 11.84
C ASP A 351 9.23 -14.79 12.85
N PHE A 352 9.85 -14.57 14.02
CA PHE A 352 9.28 -13.76 15.11
C PHE A 352 9.78 -12.32 15.13
N ASP A 353 10.78 -11.96 14.32
CA ASP A 353 11.33 -10.60 14.25
C ASP A 353 11.29 -9.95 12.86
N ALA A 354 10.72 -10.65 11.87
CA ALA A 354 10.55 -10.26 10.47
C ALA A 354 11.89 -10.03 9.74
N ASP A 355 12.92 -10.80 10.10
CA ASP A 355 14.20 -10.79 9.39
C ASP A 355 14.22 -11.66 8.12
N GLY A 356 13.11 -12.34 7.84
CA GLY A 356 12.93 -13.19 6.68
C GLY A 356 13.45 -14.61 6.88
N LYS A 357 13.65 -15.05 8.13
CA LYS A 357 14.17 -16.38 8.45
C LYS A 357 13.37 -17.02 9.58
N THR A 358 13.25 -18.33 9.53
CA THR A 358 12.71 -19.14 10.62
C THR A 358 13.60 -19.03 11.86
N ASP A 359 13.01 -18.69 12.99
CA ASP A 359 13.73 -18.63 14.27
C ASP A 359 13.75 -19.98 14.99
N LEU A 360 14.85 -20.26 15.68
CA LEU A 360 14.94 -21.39 16.59
C LEU A 360 14.00 -21.15 17.77
N SER A 361 12.97 -21.97 17.89
CA SER A 361 11.84 -21.64 18.75
C SER A 361 11.26 -22.90 19.42
N THR A 362 11.01 -22.82 20.72
CA THR A 362 10.39 -23.91 21.51
C THR A 362 9.30 -23.43 22.45
N PHE A 363 8.32 -24.28 22.73
CA PHE A 363 7.39 -24.12 23.83
C PHE A 363 7.69 -25.13 24.94
N ARG A 364 7.78 -24.69 26.19
CA ARG A 364 7.99 -25.55 27.36
C ARG A 364 6.69 -25.74 28.13
N PRO A 365 6.03 -26.90 28.03
CA PRO A 365 4.75 -27.12 28.70
C PRO A 365 4.82 -27.11 30.22
N SER A 366 5.96 -27.52 30.80
CA SER A 366 6.14 -27.58 32.26
C SER A 366 6.28 -26.21 32.92
N ALA A 367 6.62 -25.17 32.15
CA ALA A 367 6.83 -23.81 32.63
C ALA A 367 5.92 -22.78 31.94
N ASN A 368 5.08 -23.21 30.98
CA ASN A 368 4.19 -22.35 30.20
C ASN A 368 4.92 -21.21 29.45
N ASN A 369 6.14 -21.45 28.98
CA ASN A 369 6.94 -20.40 28.35
C ASN A 369 7.41 -20.76 26.95
N TRP A 370 7.37 -19.75 26.07
CA TRP A 370 7.93 -19.74 24.73
C TRP A 370 9.38 -19.28 24.83
N ASN A 371 10.30 -19.97 24.17
CA ASN A 371 11.71 -19.60 24.08
C ASN A 371 12.05 -19.44 22.60
N ILE A 372 12.59 -18.30 22.21
CA ILE A 372 12.93 -17.97 20.82
C ILE A 372 14.38 -17.52 20.80
N GLN A 373 15.17 -17.99 19.84
CA GLN A 373 16.48 -17.45 19.50
C GLN A 373 16.39 -16.88 18.10
N TYR A 374 16.51 -15.55 18.02
CA TYR A 374 16.37 -14.79 16.78
C TYR A 374 17.53 -15.06 15.84
N SER A 375 17.23 -15.34 14.58
CA SER A 375 18.19 -15.85 13.61
C SER A 375 19.29 -14.82 13.26
N GLY A 376 18.93 -13.54 13.05
CA GLY A 376 19.86 -12.47 12.68
C GLY A 376 20.74 -11.99 13.84
N SER A 377 20.19 -11.89 15.04
CA SER A 377 20.90 -11.34 16.20
C SER A 377 21.52 -12.40 17.13
N ASN A 378 21.11 -13.66 17.01
CA ASN A 378 21.37 -14.76 17.95
C ASN A 378 20.93 -14.48 19.39
N THR A 379 20.16 -13.42 19.64
CA THR A 379 19.64 -13.11 20.97
C THR A 379 18.47 -14.02 21.31
N ALA A 380 18.35 -14.37 22.59
CA ALA A 380 17.30 -15.25 23.07
C ALA A 380 16.23 -14.45 23.83
N SER A 381 14.97 -14.80 23.59
CA SER A 381 13.79 -14.30 24.29
C SER A 381 13.08 -15.45 25.00
N SER A 382 12.46 -15.16 26.14
CA SER A 382 11.60 -16.10 26.87
C SER A 382 10.36 -15.40 27.39
N THR A 383 9.19 -15.83 26.92
CA THR A 383 7.91 -15.22 27.23
C THR A 383 6.98 -16.24 27.90
N LEU A 384 6.47 -15.90 29.09
CA LEU A 384 5.46 -16.70 29.78
C LEU A 384 4.11 -16.47 29.10
N TRP A 385 3.61 -17.47 28.37
CA TRP A 385 2.40 -17.34 27.57
C TRP A 385 1.73 -18.69 27.32
N GLY A 386 0.40 -18.74 27.50
CA GLY A 386 -0.40 -19.96 27.37
C GLY A 386 -0.30 -20.91 28.58
N LEU A 387 -0.82 -22.12 28.43
CA LEU A 387 -0.75 -23.22 29.39
C LEU A 387 -0.14 -24.45 28.72
N GLY A 388 0.51 -25.33 29.50
CA GLY A 388 1.12 -26.57 28.99
C GLY A 388 0.15 -27.57 28.37
N THR A 389 -1.15 -27.40 28.61
CA THR A 389 -2.24 -28.19 28.00
C THR A 389 -2.79 -27.58 26.72
N ASP A 390 -2.40 -26.35 26.37
CA ASP A 390 -2.86 -25.70 25.15
C ASP A 390 -2.17 -26.31 23.93
N LYS A 391 -2.83 -26.27 22.77
CA LYS A 391 -2.20 -26.52 21.47
C LYS A 391 -1.51 -25.23 21.04
N ILE A 392 -0.23 -25.28 20.69
CA ILE A 392 0.49 -24.12 20.15
C ILE A 392 0.06 -23.90 18.69
N THR A 393 -0.24 -22.65 18.34
CA THR A 393 -0.80 -22.28 17.03
C THR A 393 -0.19 -20.98 16.51
N PRO A 394 1.14 -20.87 16.46
CA PRO A 394 1.82 -19.66 16.02
C PRO A 394 1.45 -19.31 14.57
N ALA A 395 1.13 -18.04 14.32
CA ALA A 395 0.90 -17.47 12.99
C ALA A 395 0.86 -15.94 13.11
N ASP A 396 0.87 -15.21 12.00
CA ASP A 396 0.74 -13.75 11.99
C ASP A 396 -0.74 -13.33 11.97
N PHE A 397 -1.33 -13.07 13.13
CA PHE A 397 -2.75 -12.74 13.26
C PHE A 397 -3.02 -11.22 13.19
N ASP A 398 -2.01 -10.37 13.44
CA ASP A 398 -2.17 -8.92 13.43
C ASP A 398 -1.73 -8.23 12.13
N GLY A 399 -1.05 -8.97 11.25
CA GLY A 399 -0.65 -8.59 9.89
C GLY A 399 0.64 -7.80 9.85
N ASP A 400 1.49 -7.92 10.88
CA ASP A 400 2.77 -7.21 10.96
C ASP A 400 3.96 -8.01 10.38
N ASN A 401 3.71 -9.24 9.90
CA ASN A 401 4.67 -10.18 9.30
C ASN A 401 5.58 -10.88 10.29
N LYS A 402 5.35 -10.70 11.58
CA LYS A 402 5.94 -11.52 12.60
C LYS A 402 4.98 -12.62 12.98
N THR A 403 5.55 -13.73 13.40
CA THR A 403 4.82 -14.83 13.99
C THR A 403 4.35 -14.41 15.38
N ASP A 404 3.03 -14.40 15.60
CA ASP A 404 2.48 -14.13 16.92
C ASP A 404 2.52 -15.37 17.82
N LEU A 405 2.65 -15.12 19.12
CA LEU A 405 2.57 -16.17 20.12
C LEU A 405 1.10 -16.51 20.35
N ALA A 406 0.67 -17.65 19.81
CA ALA A 406 -0.73 -18.02 19.81
C ALA A 406 -0.95 -19.46 20.29
N VAL A 407 -2.08 -19.67 20.97
CA VAL A 407 -2.51 -20.98 21.44
C VAL A 407 -4.02 -21.19 21.25
N PHE A 408 -4.42 -22.42 20.97
CA PHE A 408 -5.79 -22.90 21.06
C PHE A 408 -5.95 -23.77 22.30
N ARG A 409 -6.91 -23.43 23.17
CA ARG A 409 -7.18 -24.17 24.39
C ARG A 409 -8.29 -25.21 24.16
N PRO A 410 -7.96 -26.52 24.11
CA PRO A 410 -8.96 -27.53 23.75
C PRO A 410 -10.06 -27.69 24.81
N SER A 411 -9.80 -27.32 26.06
CA SER A 411 -10.77 -27.46 27.17
C SER A 411 -11.94 -26.49 27.08
N ASN A 412 -11.82 -25.41 26.32
CA ASN A 412 -12.87 -24.41 26.16
C ASN A 412 -13.07 -23.93 24.71
N GLY A 413 -12.21 -24.30 23.75
CA GLY A 413 -12.33 -23.88 22.35
C GLY A 413 -11.94 -22.43 22.09
N VAL A 414 -11.13 -21.82 22.97
CA VAL A 414 -10.71 -20.42 22.85
C VAL A 414 -9.31 -20.32 22.26
N TRP A 415 -9.14 -19.40 21.32
CA TRP A 415 -7.86 -18.93 20.82
C TRP A 415 -7.37 -17.76 21.67
N TYR A 416 -6.10 -17.78 22.04
CA TYR A 416 -5.41 -16.67 22.71
C TYR A 416 -4.19 -16.31 21.89
N VAL A 417 -4.11 -15.06 21.45
CA VAL A 417 -3.02 -14.51 20.65
C VAL A 417 -2.40 -13.34 21.42
N LEU A 418 -1.08 -13.33 21.50
CA LEU A 418 -0.31 -12.17 21.95
C LEU A 418 0.26 -11.48 20.71
N ASN A 419 -0.38 -10.38 20.32
CA ASN A 419 -0.06 -9.62 19.11
C ASN A 419 1.35 -9.03 19.23
N SER A 420 2.20 -9.32 18.27
CA SER A 420 3.59 -8.90 18.24
C SER A 420 3.75 -7.39 17.97
N ALA A 421 2.83 -6.78 17.20
CA ALA A 421 2.89 -5.35 16.88
C ALA A 421 2.60 -4.44 18.08
N THR A 422 1.69 -4.87 18.97
CA THR A 422 1.15 -4.03 20.05
C THR A 422 1.41 -4.59 21.46
N GLY A 423 1.79 -5.87 21.57
CA GLY A 423 1.87 -6.57 22.85
C GLY A 423 0.51 -6.82 23.52
N THR A 424 -0.60 -6.61 22.81
CA THR A 424 -1.96 -6.80 23.35
C THR A 424 -2.43 -8.24 23.20
N ILE A 425 -3.36 -8.64 24.07
CA ILE A 425 -3.97 -9.97 24.03
C ILE A 425 -5.27 -9.90 23.21
N ASP A 426 -5.38 -10.75 22.20
CA ASP A 426 -6.65 -11.10 21.55
C ASP A 426 -7.12 -12.47 22.05
N SER A 427 -8.37 -12.54 22.53
CA SER A 427 -9.01 -13.79 22.94
C SER A 427 -10.31 -13.99 22.17
N THR A 428 -10.41 -15.09 21.43
CA THR A 428 -11.55 -15.37 20.55
C THR A 428 -12.07 -16.78 20.77
N GLN A 429 -13.34 -16.91 21.14
CA GLN A 429 -14.02 -18.20 21.26
C GLN A 429 -14.37 -18.72 19.86
N PHE A 430 -13.61 -19.69 19.36
CA PHE A 430 -13.85 -20.27 18.04
C PHE A 430 -13.30 -21.71 17.95
N GLY A 431 -14.17 -22.69 18.03
CA GLY A 431 -13.83 -24.12 18.03
C GLY A 431 -14.48 -24.87 19.19
N ALA A 432 -14.25 -26.18 19.20
CA ALA A 432 -14.82 -27.12 20.15
C ALA A 432 -13.78 -28.16 20.62
N THR A 433 -14.11 -28.90 21.66
CA THR A 433 -13.29 -30.03 22.12
C THR A 433 -13.12 -31.06 21.01
N GLY A 434 -11.88 -31.44 20.73
CA GLY A 434 -11.54 -32.40 19.66
C GLY A 434 -11.17 -31.75 18.34
N ASP A 435 -11.42 -30.44 18.17
CA ASP A 435 -11.00 -29.69 16.99
C ASP A 435 -9.45 -29.61 16.91
N ILE A 436 -8.94 -29.60 15.68
CA ILE A 436 -7.53 -29.46 15.35
C ILE A 436 -7.33 -28.04 14.78
N PRO A 437 -6.58 -27.16 15.45
CA PRO A 437 -6.32 -25.81 14.96
C PRO A 437 -5.35 -25.82 13.78
N VAL A 438 -5.67 -25.06 12.75
CA VAL A 438 -4.91 -24.94 11.49
C VAL A 438 -5.02 -23.51 10.94
N PRO A 439 -4.45 -22.52 11.66
CA PRO A 439 -4.54 -21.13 11.22
C PRO A 439 -3.82 -20.95 9.88
N ASN A 440 -4.39 -20.17 8.97
CA ASN A 440 -3.76 -19.79 7.69
C ASN A 440 -4.47 -18.57 7.13
N ASP A 441 -3.86 -17.83 6.20
CA ASP A 441 -4.54 -16.72 5.53
C ASP A 441 -5.41 -17.27 4.39
N PHE A 442 -6.69 -17.53 4.65
CA PHE A 442 -7.57 -18.07 3.62
C PHE A 442 -8.24 -16.96 2.79
N ASP A 443 -8.33 -15.70 3.27
CA ASP A 443 -9.03 -14.59 2.60
C ASP A 443 -8.13 -13.55 1.91
N GLY A 444 -6.82 -13.67 2.09
CA GLY A 444 -5.79 -12.91 1.39
C GLY A 444 -5.57 -11.52 1.94
N ASP A 445 -5.94 -11.26 3.19
CA ASP A 445 -5.71 -9.96 3.81
C ASP A 445 -4.31 -9.81 4.44
N GLY A 446 -3.50 -10.87 4.39
CA GLY A 446 -2.15 -10.95 4.97
C GLY A 446 -2.14 -11.37 6.43
N ARG A 447 -3.30 -11.69 7.02
CA ARG A 447 -3.42 -12.18 8.40
C ARG A 447 -3.86 -13.63 8.39
N ALA A 448 -3.36 -14.37 9.38
CA ALA A 448 -3.83 -15.71 9.65
C ALA A 448 -5.28 -15.67 10.16
N ASP A 449 -6.15 -16.41 9.49
CA ASP A 449 -7.49 -16.69 9.96
C ASP A 449 -7.46 -17.74 11.07
N ARG A 450 -8.37 -17.63 12.02
CA ARG A 450 -8.58 -18.70 13.01
C ARG A 450 -9.37 -19.81 12.34
N ALA A 451 -8.71 -20.94 12.09
CA ALA A 451 -9.37 -22.08 11.48
C ALA A 451 -9.16 -23.36 12.29
N VAL A 452 -10.20 -24.21 12.29
CA VAL A 452 -10.18 -25.54 12.88
C VAL A 452 -10.69 -26.58 11.90
N TYR A 453 -10.03 -27.73 11.89
CA TYR A 453 -10.53 -28.96 11.31
C TYR A 453 -11.21 -29.78 12.40
N ARG A 454 -12.42 -30.29 12.12
CA ARG A 454 -13.16 -31.14 13.04
C ARG A 454 -13.19 -32.58 12.52
N PRO A 455 -12.41 -33.50 13.12
CA PRO A 455 -12.37 -34.88 12.65
C PRO A 455 -13.72 -35.61 12.69
N THR A 456 -14.60 -35.25 13.63
CA THR A 456 -15.89 -35.96 13.81
C THR A 456 -16.85 -35.78 12.65
N ASP A 457 -16.73 -34.71 11.87
CA ASP A 457 -17.54 -34.47 10.69
C ASP A 457 -16.72 -34.23 9.41
N GLY A 458 -15.40 -34.04 9.48
CA GLY A 458 -14.54 -33.72 8.34
C GLY A 458 -14.67 -32.26 7.87
N GLY A 459 -15.22 -31.39 8.71
CA GLY A 459 -15.47 -29.98 8.40
C GLY A 459 -14.29 -29.09 8.74
N TRP A 460 -13.99 -28.14 7.84
CA TRP A 460 -13.14 -26.98 8.09
C TRP A 460 -14.00 -25.79 8.46
N TYR A 461 -13.72 -25.18 9.60
CA TYR A 461 -14.41 -23.99 10.11
C TYR A 461 -13.40 -22.87 10.20
N GLN A 462 -13.63 -21.76 9.50
CA GLN A 462 -12.70 -20.65 9.35
C GLN A 462 -13.38 -19.36 9.81
N LEU A 463 -12.80 -18.64 10.75
CA LEU A 463 -13.20 -17.28 11.09
C LEU A 463 -12.29 -16.32 10.33
N ARG A 464 -12.81 -15.81 9.22
CA ARG A 464 -12.10 -14.95 8.26
C ARG A 464 -11.80 -13.59 8.87
N SER A 465 -10.55 -13.18 8.87
CA SER A 465 -10.04 -11.98 9.54
C SER A 465 -10.46 -10.69 8.82
N LEU A 466 -10.56 -10.71 7.49
CA LEU A 466 -11.00 -9.57 6.68
C LEU A 466 -12.46 -9.19 6.91
N THR A 467 -13.32 -10.21 7.07
CA THR A 467 -14.78 -10.04 7.13
C THR A 467 -15.39 -10.29 8.51
N SER A 468 -14.61 -10.89 9.42
CA SER A 468 -15.09 -11.44 10.70
C SER A 468 -16.24 -12.46 10.56
N GLN A 469 -16.36 -13.11 9.39
CA GLN A 469 -17.40 -14.10 9.10
C GLN A 469 -16.88 -15.53 9.23
N VAL A 470 -17.79 -16.44 9.58
CA VAL A 470 -17.49 -17.87 9.63
C VAL A 470 -17.76 -18.50 8.27
N PHE A 471 -16.75 -19.13 7.69
CA PHE A 471 -16.84 -19.97 6.51
C PHE A 471 -16.69 -21.43 6.90
N ILE A 472 -17.49 -22.30 6.27
CA ILE A 472 -17.51 -23.74 6.57
C ILE A 472 -17.38 -24.49 5.26
N GLN A 473 -16.38 -25.36 5.16
CA GLN A 473 -16.16 -26.21 4.00
C GLN A 473 -15.99 -27.66 4.43
N GLN A 474 -16.75 -28.55 3.81
CA GLN A 474 -16.61 -29.99 4.02
C GLN A 474 -15.44 -30.51 3.20
N PHE A 475 -14.38 -30.99 3.85
CA PHE A 475 -13.19 -31.52 3.17
C PHE A 475 -12.35 -32.39 4.11
N GLY A 476 -12.39 -33.72 3.90
CA GLY A 476 -11.62 -34.70 4.68
C GLY A 476 -12.49 -35.69 5.45
N ILE A 477 -11.84 -36.62 6.16
CA ILE A 477 -12.42 -37.63 7.04
C ILE A 477 -11.71 -37.72 8.39
N ALA A 478 -12.25 -38.47 9.34
CA ALA A 478 -11.79 -38.47 10.74
C ALA A 478 -10.30 -38.81 10.98
N GLU A 479 -9.65 -39.57 10.10
CA GLU A 479 -8.23 -39.91 10.23
C GLU A 479 -7.28 -38.95 9.52
N ASP A 480 -7.83 -38.00 8.76
CA ASP A 480 -7.05 -37.06 7.97
C ASP A 480 -6.33 -36.05 8.88
N ILE A 481 -5.07 -35.78 8.55
CA ILE A 481 -4.24 -34.76 9.22
C ILE A 481 -4.34 -33.48 8.41
N PRO A 482 -4.92 -32.39 8.96
CA PRO A 482 -5.03 -31.11 8.27
C PRO A 482 -3.69 -30.36 8.27
N LEU A 483 -3.40 -29.63 7.19
CA LEU A 483 -2.10 -28.99 6.97
C LEU A 483 -2.25 -27.49 6.67
N MET A 484 -1.26 -26.71 7.08
CA MET A 484 -1.14 -25.28 6.75
C MET A 484 -0.27 -25.14 5.50
N VAL A 485 -0.88 -24.95 4.33
CA VAL A 485 -0.17 -24.92 3.05
C VAL A 485 -0.81 -23.93 2.08
N ASP A 486 -0.01 -23.45 1.13
CA ASP A 486 -0.40 -22.82 -0.13
C ASP A 486 0.22 -23.68 -1.24
N TYR A 487 -0.51 -24.67 -1.73
CA TYR A 487 0.00 -25.69 -2.65
C TYR A 487 0.10 -25.18 -4.09
N ASP A 488 -0.74 -24.22 -4.50
CA ASP A 488 -0.71 -23.67 -5.86
C ASP A 488 0.03 -22.31 -5.98
N GLY A 489 0.42 -21.72 -4.86
CA GLY A 489 1.29 -20.54 -4.78
C GLY A 489 0.53 -19.23 -5.05
N ASP A 490 -0.78 -19.20 -4.83
CA ASP A 490 -1.62 -18.03 -5.10
C ASP A 490 -1.61 -16.99 -3.95
N GLY A 491 -0.94 -17.33 -2.84
CA GLY A 491 -0.80 -16.54 -1.63
C GLY A 491 -1.89 -16.78 -0.60
N LEU A 492 -2.85 -17.68 -0.87
CA LEU A 492 -3.92 -18.06 0.04
C LEU A 492 -3.69 -19.47 0.59
N GLY A 493 -4.18 -19.71 1.79
CA GLY A 493 -4.24 -21.04 2.37
C GLY A 493 -5.18 -21.96 1.58
N ASP A 494 -4.68 -23.12 1.19
CA ASP A 494 -5.48 -24.22 0.65
C ASP A 494 -6.03 -25.10 1.76
N LEU A 495 -7.15 -25.79 1.50
CA LEU A 495 -7.55 -26.88 2.38
C LEU A 495 -6.78 -28.13 1.96
N ALA A 496 -5.89 -28.60 2.82
CA ALA A 496 -5.06 -29.76 2.56
C ALA A 496 -5.13 -30.76 3.71
N VAL A 497 -5.19 -32.04 3.35
CA VAL A 497 -5.08 -33.14 4.31
C VAL A 497 -4.15 -34.24 3.82
N TYR A 498 -3.40 -34.84 4.75
CA TYR A 498 -2.69 -36.10 4.53
C TYR A 498 -3.48 -37.23 5.17
N ARG A 499 -3.75 -38.30 4.41
CA ARG A 499 -4.44 -39.51 4.89
C ARG A 499 -3.42 -40.62 5.20
N PRO A 500 -3.11 -40.89 6.48
CA PRO A 500 -2.01 -41.78 6.84
C PRO A 500 -2.27 -43.24 6.49
N SER A 501 -3.52 -43.69 6.49
CA SER A 501 -3.89 -45.07 6.17
C SER A 501 -3.58 -45.45 4.71
N GLN A 502 -3.55 -44.45 3.82
CA GLN A 502 -3.35 -44.60 2.39
C GLN A 502 -2.02 -44.02 1.90
N GLY A 503 -1.39 -43.12 2.66
CA GLY A 503 -0.23 -42.35 2.20
C GLY A 503 -0.59 -41.38 1.08
N VAL A 504 -1.79 -40.78 1.13
CA VAL A 504 -2.34 -39.94 0.07
C VAL A 504 -2.54 -38.52 0.57
N TRP A 505 -2.13 -37.57 -0.27
CA TRP A 505 -2.38 -36.15 -0.07
C TRP A 505 -3.65 -35.75 -0.81
N HIS A 506 -4.45 -34.89 -0.20
CA HIS A 506 -5.66 -34.32 -0.79
C HIS A 506 -5.63 -32.81 -0.61
N PHE A 507 -5.94 -32.08 -1.69
CA PHE A 507 -6.02 -30.63 -1.70
C PHE A 507 -7.34 -30.15 -2.31
N TYR A 508 -7.83 -29.04 -1.80
CA TYR A 508 -8.94 -28.27 -2.34
C TYR A 508 -8.48 -26.82 -2.48
N LEU A 509 -8.24 -26.41 -3.73
CA LEU A 509 -7.51 -25.18 -4.05
C LEU A 509 -8.36 -23.92 -3.86
N SER A 510 -7.77 -22.91 -3.23
CA SER A 510 -8.36 -21.60 -2.94
C SER A 510 -8.73 -20.83 -4.22
N GLY A 511 -7.83 -20.78 -5.21
CA GLY A 511 -7.97 -19.93 -6.40
C GLY A 511 -9.02 -20.38 -7.43
N ASN A 512 -9.34 -21.68 -7.48
CA ASN A 512 -10.27 -22.24 -8.49
C ASN A 512 -11.21 -23.33 -7.96
N SER A 513 -11.18 -23.65 -6.67
CA SER A 513 -11.98 -24.72 -6.05
C SER A 513 -11.74 -26.11 -6.67
N ALA A 514 -10.59 -26.35 -7.30
CA ALA A 514 -10.25 -27.65 -7.85
C ALA A 514 -9.83 -28.61 -6.73
N TYR A 515 -10.27 -29.86 -6.86
CA TYR A 515 -9.81 -30.96 -6.04
C TYR A 515 -8.67 -31.70 -6.72
N THR A 516 -7.58 -31.92 -6.01
CA THR A 516 -6.47 -32.77 -6.46
C THR A 516 -6.04 -33.72 -5.35
N ALA A 517 -5.62 -34.92 -5.72
CA ALA A 517 -5.11 -35.91 -4.78
C ALA A 517 -4.12 -36.85 -5.45
N PHE A 518 -3.08 -37.24 -4.73
CA PHE A 518 -2.08 -38.18 -5.23
C PHE A 518 -1.39 -38.94 -4.09
N PRO A 519 -0.97 -40.19 -4.34
CA PRO A 519 -0.23 -40.99 -3.37
C PRO A 519 1.22 -40.49 -3.28
N PHE A 520 1.63 -40.02 -2.11
CA PHE A 520 3.02 -39.68 -1.82
C PHE A 520 3.30 -39.84 -0.31
N GLY A 521 3.58 -41.08 0.08
CA GLY A 521 3.82 -41.43 1.48
C GLY A 521 3.48 -42.89 1.73
N SER A 522 3.49 -43.27 3.00
CA SER A 522 3.18 -44.59 3.50
C SER A 522 2.62 -44.50 4.91
N SER A 523 2.00 -45.59 5.37
CA SER A 523 1.52 -45.67 6.75
C SER A 523 2.66 -45.50 7.75
N GLY A 524 2.50 -44.59 8.70
CA GLY A 524 3.51 -44.24 9.70
C GLY A 524 4.39 -43.03 9.33
N ASP A 525 4.29 -42.54 8.09
CA ASP A 525 4.99 -41.32 7.68
C ASP A 525 4.35 -40.06 8.30
N VAL A 526 5.18 -39.07 8.61
CA VAL A 526 4.78 -37.75 9.12
C VAL A 526 4.81 -36.75 7.98
N PRO A 527 3.70 -36.05 7.63
CA PRO A 527 3.73 -35.03 6.58
C PRO A 527 4.55 -33.81 7.03
N VAL A 528 5.49 -33.34 6.21
CA VAL A 528 6.35 -32.17 6.47
C VAL A 528 6.35 -31.20 5.27
N PRO A 529 5.18 -30.65 4.91
CA PRO A 529 5.05 -29.79 3.73
C PRO A 529 5.82 -28.47 3.91
N ALA A 530 6.49 -28.02 2.85
CA ALA A 530 7.17 -26.73 2.78
C ALA A 530 7.58 -26.43 1.32
N ASP A 531 8.00 -25.21 1.01
CA ASP A 531 8.56 -24.82 -0.30
C ASP A 531 10.07 -25.12 -0.34
N TYR A 532 10.48 -26.32 -0.76
CA TYR A 532 11.89 -26.76 -0.74
C TYR A 532 12.68 -26.29 -1.97
N ASP A 533 12.00 -25.94 -3.07
CA ASP A 533 12.66 -25.47 -4.29
C ASP A 533 12.66 -23.94 -4.49
N GLY A 534 11.86 -23.22 -3.68
CA GLY A 534 11.79 -21.77 -3.61
C GLY A 534 10.88 -21.16 -4.68
N ASP A 535 9.94 -21.93 -5.23
CA ASP A 535 9.04 -21.49 -6.30
C ASP A 535 7.75 -20.83 -5.78
N GLY A 536 7.55 -20.80 -4.47
CA GLY A 536 6.41 -20.23 -3.77
C GLY A 536 5.26 -21.17 -3.53
N LYS A 537 5.34 -22.40 -4.03
CA LYS A 537 4.35 -23.44 -3.76
C LYS A 537 4.83 -24.31 -2.64
N THR A 538 3.86 -24.78 -1.86
CA THR A 538 4.13 -25.79 -0.85
C THR A 538 4.32 -27.14 -1.51
N ASP A 539 5.53 -27.68 -1.43
CA ASP A 539 5.82 -29.03 -1.88
C ASP A 539 5.27 -30.08 -0.91
N THR A 540 4.98 -31.25 -1.47
CA THR A 540 4.61 -32.40 -0.65
C THR A 540 5.84 -33.12 -0.16
N ALA A 541 5.94 -33.32 1.15
CA ALA A 541 7.04 -34.07 1.73
C ALA A 541 6.60 -34.88 2.94
N VAL A 542 7.28 -36.01 3.16
CA VAL A 542 7.08 -36.86 4.32
C VAL A 542 8.39 -37.21 5.01
N PHE A 543 8.34 -37.26 6.35
CA PHE A 543 9.40 -37.76 7.20
C PHE A 543 9.10 -39.21 7.63
N ARG A 544 10.04 -40.11 7.35
CA ARG A 544 10.01 -41.53 7.70
C ARG A 544 11.24 -41.86 8.51
N ALA A 545 11.09 -41.82 9.83
CA ALA A 545 12.15 -42.22 10.75
C ALA A 545 12.66 -43.64 10.44
N THR A 546 13.93 -43.77 10.07
CA THR A 546 14.57 -45.05 9.78
C THR A 546 15.93 -45.14 10.46
N ALA A 547 16.26 -46.33 10.99
CA ALA A 547 17.60 -46.63 11.50
C ALA A 547 18.55 -47.10 10.37
N ASP A 548 18.00 -47.35 9.18
CA ASP A 548 18.74 -47.77 8.00
C ASP A 548 19.34 -46.55 7.31
N SER A 549 20.67 -46.42 7.39
CA SER A 549 21.42 -45.32 6.77
C SER A 549 21.39 -45.36 5.23
N ASP A 550 20.98 -46.47 4.63
CA ASP A 550 20.86 -46.60 3.18
C ASP A 550 19.47 -46.15 2.66
N GLN A 551 18.55 -45.79 3.55
CA GLN A 551 17.23 -45.25 3.21
C GLN A 551 17.15 -43.76 3.56
N PRO A 552 16.54 -42.94 2.67
CA PRO A 552 16.21 -41.57 3.03
C PRO A 552 15.13 -41.56 4.12
N ASP A 553 15.17 -40.54 4.97
CA ASP A 553 14.16 -40.27 5.98
C ASP A 553 13.33 -39.02 5.65
N PHE A 554 13.78 -38.16 4.73
CA PHE A 554 12.97 -37.15 4.07
C PHE A 554 12.71 -37.53 2.61
N TYR A 555 11.44 -37.55 2.23
CA TYR A 555 10.97 -37.76 0.87
C TYR A 555 10.21 -36.51 0.44
N ILE A 556 10.69 -35.82 -0.60
CA ILE A 556 10.14 -34.54 -1.08
C ILE A 556 9.73 -34.71 -2.53
N LEU A 557 8.58 -34.15 -2.89
CA LEU A 557 8.04 -34.08 -4.24
C LEU A 557 7.55 -32.66 -4.51
N THR A 558 8.25 -31.97 -5.42
CA THR A 558 8.00 -30.54 -5.68
C THR A 558 6.66 -30.29 -6.36
N ALA A 559 5.95 -29.25 -5.94
CA ALA A 559 4.68 -28.87 -6.50
C ALA A 559 4.85 -28.35 -7.94
N GLY A 560 3.94 -28.72 -8.83
CA GLY A 560 3.95 -28.31 -10.25
C GLY A 560 5.00 -29.01 -11.12
N THR A 561 6.26 -29.13 -10.67
CA THR A 561 7.35 -29.78 -11.43
C THR A 561 7.46 -31.28 -11.14
N PHE A 562 7.00 -31.75 -9.98
CA PHE A 562 7.01 -33.16 -9.56
C PHE A 562 8.42 -33.79 -9.55
N ASN A 563 9.44 -33.01 -9.19
CA ASN A 563 10.78 -33.52 -8.97
C ASN A 563 10.85 -34.24 -7.62
N TYR A 564 11.45 -35.42 -7.59
CA TYR A 564 11.59 -36.23 -6.39
C TYR A 564 12.99 -36.11 -5.78
N TYR A 565 13.04 -35.87 -4.47
CA TYR A 565 14.26 -35.83 -3.67
C TYR A 565 14.14 -36.76 -2.46
N GLY A 566 15.19 -37.52 -2.20
CA GLY A 566 15.35 -38.34 -1.00
C GLY A 566 16.61 -37.92 -0.25
N LEU A 567 16.49 -37.60 1.03
CA LEU A 567 17.60 -37.22 1.90
C LEU A 567 17.60 -38.09 3.14
N SER A 568 18.79 -38.49 3.61
CA SER A 568 18.99 -39.15 4.91
C SER A 568 19.66 -38.15 5.86
N TRP A 569 18.99 -37.77 6.95
CA TRP A 569 19.43 -36.68 7.83
C TRP A 569 19.35 -36.98 9.33
N GLY A 570 18.22 -37.49 9.80
CA GLY A 570 17.93 -37.79 11.19
C GLY A 570 18.11 -39.27 11.55
N VAL A 571 17.71 -39.60 12.78
CA VAL A 571 17.60 -40.98 13.28
C VAL A 571 16.25 -41.20 13.96
N PRO A 572 15.85 -42.45 14.27
CA PRO A 572 14.58 -42.70 14.93
C PRO A 572 14.45 -41.98 16.27
N GLY A 573 13.35 -41.23 16.41
CA GLY A 573 13.04 -40.41 17.59
C GLY A 573 13.42 -38.93 17.46
N ASP A 574 14.10 -38.53 16.38
CA ASP A 574 14.27 -37.11 16.06
C ASP A 574 12.94 -36.51 15.54
N ILE A 575 12.72 -35.22 15.78
CA ILE A 575 11.51 -34.47 15.39
C ILE A 575 11.85 -33.57 14.19
N PRO A 576 11.14 -33.66 13.05
CA PRO A 576 11.40 -32.77 11.92
C PRO A 576 10.97 -31.33 12.22
N VAL A 577 11.79 -30.37 11.80
CA VAL A 577 11.64 -28.93 12.03
C VAL A 577 12.03 -28.15 10.78
N VAL A 578 11.26 -28.35 9.71
CA VAL A 578 11.50 -27.72 8.41
C VAL A 578 11.15 -26.22 8.48
N GLY A 579 11.93 -25.38 7.81
CA GLY A 579 11.77 -23.92 7.76
C GLY A 579 12.93 -23.25 7.03
N ASP A 580 12.79 -22.00 6.62
CA ASP A 580 13.86 -21.25 5.93
C ASP A 580 14.78 -20.58 6.97
N TYR A 581 15.78 -21.31 7.47
CA TYR A 581 16.68 -20.83 8.54
C TYR A 581 17.85 -19.99 8.00
N ASP A 582 18.07 -19.93 6.67
CA ASP A 582 19.12 -19.11 6.09
C ASP A 582 18.64 -17.90 5.27
N GLY A 583 17.34 -17.81 5.00
CA GLY A 583 16.62 -16.68 4.39
C GLY A 583 16.68 -16.66 2.87
N ASP A 584 17.03 -17.78 2.24
CA ASP A 584 17.15 -17.88 0.79
C ASP A 584 15.82 -18.11 0.07
N GLY A 585 14.72 -18.18 0.82
CA GLY A 585 13.37 -18.40 0.32
C GLY A 585 13.04 -19.88 0.11
N LYS A 586 13.91 -20.81 0.53
CA LYS A 586 13.69 -22.24 0.49
C LYS A 586 13.60 -22.81 1.89
N ALA A 587 12.74 -23.80 2.05
CA ALA A 587 12.68 -24.56 3.27
C ALA A 587 13.91 -25.46 3.41
N ASP A 588 14.58 -25.32 4.55
CA ASP A 588 15.70 -26.17 4.94
C ASP A 588 15.22 -27.43 5.64
N VAL A 589 15.97 -28.51 5.43
CA VAL A 589 15.72 -29.76 6.16
C VAL A 589 16.35 -29.65 7.55
N GLY A 590 15.51 -29.77 8.58
CA GLY A 590 15.93 -29.71 9.97
C GLY A 590 15.35 -30.84 10.81
N ILE A 591 16.12 -31.30 11.79
CA ILE A 591 15.63 -32.19 12.86
C ILE A 591 16.06 -31.68 14.24
N VAL A 592 15.28 -32.01 15.28
CA VAL A 592 15.63 -31.84 16.69
C VAL A 592 15.76 -33.20 17.34
N ARG A 593 16.87 -33.41 18.03
CA ARG A 593 17.06 -34.56 18.91
C ARG A 593 16.50 -34.28 20.31
N PRO A 594 15.37 -34.88 20.73
CA PRO A 594 14.68 -34.46 21.95
C PRO A 594 15.45 -34.75 23.24
N SER A 595 16.33 -35.76 23.23
CA SER A 595 17.14 -36.14 24.39
C SER A 595 18.17 -35.08 24.78
N THR A 596 18.63 -34.29 23.80
CA THR A 596 19.66 -33.26 24.00
C THR A 596 19.20 -31.86 23.61
N MET A 597 18.00 -31.72 23.02
CA MET A 597 17.51 -30.49 22.36
C MET A 597 18.55 -29.89 21.41
N THR A 598 19.19 -30.77 20.65
CA THR A 598 20.13 -30.36 19.60
C THR A 598 19.40 -30.32 18.27
N TRP A 599 19.41 -29.15 17.65
CA TRP A 599 18.92 -28.87 16.31
C TRP A 599 20.04 -29.21 15.32
N TYR A 600 19.71 -29.95 14.27
CA TYR A 600 20.60 -30.26 13.16
C TYR A 600 19.93 -29.79 11.87
N LEU A 601 20.51 -28.77 11.25
CA LEU A 601 19.95 -28.07 10.10
C LEU A 601 20.84 -28.29 8.88
N LEU A 602 20.24 -28.70 7.77
CA LEU A 602 20.85 -28.68 6.45
C LEU A 602 20.28 -27.48 5.69
N ARG A 603 20.96 -26.35 5.82
CA ARG A 603 20.53 -25.11 5.18
C ARG A 603 20.88 -25.12 3.70
N SER A 604 19.91 -24.82 2.85
CA SER A 604 19.94 -24.86 1.39
C SER A 604 21.17 -24.16 0.81
N THR A 605 21.50 -22.97 1.32
CA THR A 605 22.62 -22.14 0.87
C THR A 605 23.74 -22.06 1.91
N ALA A 606 23.42 -22.04 3.20
CA ALA A 606 24.40 -21.93 4.29
C ALA A 606 24.98 -23.27 4.77
N GLY A 607 24.50 -24.40 4.24
CA GLY A 607 24.95 -25.75 4.56
C GLY A 607 24.67 -26.18 6.00
N PHE A 608 25.35 -27.23 6.43
CA PHE A 608 25.15 -27.83 7.75
C PHE A 608 25.39 -26.86 8.92
N GLY A 609 24.49 -26.90 9.89
CA GLY A 609 24.64 -26.27 11.20
C GLY A 609 24.06 -27.14 12.31
N SER A 610 24.61 -27.05 13.52
CA SER A 610 24.04 -27.67 14.70
C SER A 610 24.03 -26.72 15.89
N VAL A 611 22.91 -26.63 16.60
CA VAL A 611 22.73 -25.72 17.72
C VAL A 611 22.02 -26.45 18.87
N ALA A 612 22.53 -26.29 20.10
CA ALA A 612 21.80 -26.74 21.29
C ALA A 612 20.89 -25.60 21.76
N PHE A 613 19.58 -25.80 21.67
CA PHE A 613 18.59 -24.78 22.05
C PHE A 613 17.32 -25.41 22.62
N GLY A 614 16.93 -24.97 23.82
CA GLY A 614 15.82 -25.52 24.58
C GLY A 614 16.25 -26.51 25.68
N ASN A 615 15.27 -27.07 26.38
CA ASN A 615 15.45 -28.07 27.43
C ASN A 615 14.65 -29.35 27.12
N THR A 616 15.07 -30.50 27.65
CA THR A 616 14.36 -31.76 27.45
C THR A 616 12.88 -31.62 27.87
N GLY A 617 11.96 -32.00 26.98
CA GLY A 617 10.52 -31.85 27.16
C GLY A 617 9.93 -30.58 26.54
N ASP A 618 10.78 -29.68 26.03
CA ASP A 618 10.34 -28.58 25.16
C ASP A 618 9.85 -29.14 23.82
N LYS A 619 8.82 -28.49 23.26
CA LYS A 619 8.26 -28.79 21.94
C LYS A 619 8.84 -27.80 20.92
N PRO A 620 9.52 -28.24 19.86
CA PRO A 620 9.96 -27.36 18.79
C PRO A 620 8.75 -26.71 18.10
N ILE A 621 8.76 -25.39 17.97
CA ILE A 621 7.65 -24.64 17.39
C ILE A 621 7.50 -24.91 15.88
N PRO A 622 8.56 -25.10 15.08
CA PRO A 622 8.42 -25.52 13.68
C PRO A 622 7.74 -26.87 13.47
N SER A 623 7.55 -27.66 14.55
CA SER A 623 6.78 -28.90 14.52
C SER A 623 5.34 -28.76 15.04
N ALA A 624 4.87 -27.53 15.31
CA ALA A 624 3.59 -27.25 15.98
C ALA A 624 2.36 -27.87 15.29
N PHE A 625 2.41 -28.02 13.97
CA PHE A 625 1.31 -28.52 13.15
C PHE A 625 1.52 -29.95 12.66
N LEU A 626 2.58 -30.61 13.13
CA LEU A 626 2.83 -32.01 12.87
C LEU A 626 1.97 -32.89 13.82
N PRO A 627 1.52 -34.07 13.37
CA PRO A 627 0.65 -34.99 14.13
C PRO A 627 1.26 -35.55 15.43
#